data_AF-A0A2D6STP8-F1
#
_entry.id   AF-A0A2D6STP8-F1
#
_cell.length_a   1.000
_cell.length_b   1.000
_cell.length_c   1.000
_cell.angle_alpha   90.00
_cell.angle_beta   90.00
_cell.angle_gamma   90.00
#
_symmetry.space_group_name_H-M   'P 1'
#
loop_
_entity.id
_entity.type
_entity.pdbx_description
1 polymer ?
#
loop_
_entity_poly.entity_id
_entity_poly.type
_entity_poly.pdbx_seq_one_letter_code
_entity_poly.pdbx_strand_id
1 'polypeptide(L)'
;MTIPTHSHANTASPATHKWNRILIGSAVLLMLVLLALLLFSSLDRLRPGQLVDDLGTYRSPSGRQKVEISKSPEGNIIVTQLRRSRQSPLLKPYSQVGRTEFEAERDWFLSFDEYDRLWLFIGEWDRDWGRLRRMPSGGTRPYAQRVLLEGFIFTRNGVFRGSSVVSEMGNWEGVPQEFFERLPEKSDAGWAPSAVVPETASPLTPDQHRASAKYWKPR
;
A
#
# COMPACT_ATOMS: atom_id res chain seq x y z
N MET A 1 -47.91 -28.29 75.64
CA MET A 1 -47.82 -26.98 74.97
C MET A 1 -46.67 -27.07 73.97
N THR A 2 -47.01 -27.30 72.71
CA THR A 2 -46.07 -27.57 71.62
C THR A 2 -46.07 -26.35 70.70
N ILE A 3 -44.91 -25.70 70.57
CA ILE A 3 -44.70 -24.54 69.69
C ILE A 3 -44.25 -25.09 68.32
N PRO A 4 -44.93 -24.78 67.21
CA PRO A 4 -44.49 -25.19 65.89
C PRO A 4 -43.48 -24.18 65.34
N THR A 5 -42.29 -24.65 65.00
CA THR A 5 -41.24 -23.90 64.32
C THR A 5 -41.43 -24.03 62.81
N HIS A 6 -41.92 -22.97 62.15
CA HIS A 6 -41.97 -22.91 60.69
C HIS A 6 -40.59 -22.56 60.12
N SER A 7 -39.93 -23.56 59.54
CA SER A 7 -38.73 -23.40 58.73
C SER A 7 -39.12 -23.05 57.28
N HIS A 8 -38.99 -21.80 56.89
CA HIS A 8 -39.06 -21.38 55.49
C HIS A 8 -37.73 -21.65 54.79
N ALA A 9 -37.69 -22.70 53.96
CA ALA A 9 -36.58 -22.96 53.05
C ALA A 9 -36.72 -22.07 51.80
N ASN A 10 -35.82 -21.09 51.67
CA ASN A 10 -35.68 -20.29 50.45
C ASN A 10 -34.99 -21.13 49.37
N THR A 11 -35.77 -21.69 48.45
CA THR A 11 -35.29 -22.29 47.21
C THR A 11 -34.90 -21.19 46.22
N ALA A 12 -33.61 -20.89 46.15
CA ALA A 12 -33.07 -20.01 45.12
C ALA A 12 -33.32 -20.62 43.73
N SER A 13 -34.00 -19.87 42.86
CA SER A 13 -34.42 -20.30 41.53
C SER A 13 -33.22 -20.52 40.59
N PRO A 14 -33.09 -21.70 39.95
CA PRO A 14 -31.97 -22.06 39.06
C PRO A 14 -31.98 -21.35 37.69
N ALA A 15 -32.96 -20.47 37.43
CA ALA A 15 -33.14 -19.80 36.14
C ALA A 15 -32.07 -18.73 35.86
N THR A 16 -31.47 -18.12 36.89
CA THR A 16 -30.50 -17.03 36.74
C THR A 16 -29.16 -17.46 36.15
N HIS A 17 -28.79 -18.73 36.28
CA HIS A 17 -27.48 -19.23 35.88
C HIS A 17 -27.33 -19.43 34.35
N LYS A 18 -28.43 -19.67 33.63
CA LYS A 18 -28.41 -19.84 32.15
C LYS A 18 -28.33 -18.50 31.42
N TRP A 19 -29.02 -17.48 31.90
CA TRP A 19 -28.99 -16.14 31.30
C TRP A 19 -27.63 -15.47 31.42
N ASN A 20 -26.94 -15.64 32.56
CA ASN A 20 -25.58 -15.12 32.74
C ASN A 20 -24.58 -15.72 31.74
N ARG A 21 -24.70 -17.01 31.39
CA ARG A 21 -23.79 -17.67 30.43
C ARG A 21 -23.97 -17.14 29.01
N ILE A 22 -25.21 -16.85 28.59
CA ILE A 22 -25.49 -16.31 27.26
C ILE A 22 -24.99 -14.87 27.14
N LEU A 23 -25.20 -14.04 28.16
CA LEU A 23 -24.72 -12.65 28.20
C LEU A 23 -23.19 -12.56 28.20
N ILE A 24 -22.50 -13.42 28.94
CA ILE A 24 -21.03 -13.47 28.94
C ILE A 24 -20.52 -13.93 27.57
N GLY A 25 -21.13 -14.96 26.97
CA GLY A 25 -20.75 -15.44 25.65
C GLY A 25 -20.90 -14.39 24.54
N SER A 26 -22.01 -13.64 24.54
CA SER A 26 -22.24 -12.58 23.56
C SER A 26 -21.32 -11.39 23.75
N ALA A 27 -21.00 -11.00 24.99
CA ALA A 27 -20.05 -9.93 25.29
C ALA A 27 -18.63 -10.28 24.82
N VAL A 28 -18.17 -11.52 25.05
CA VAL A 28 -16.86 -11.99 24.57
C VAL A 28 -16.81 -12.01 23.04
N LEU A 29 -17.86 -12.51 22.38
CA LEU A 29 -17.92 -12.51 20.92
C LEU A 29 -17.89 -11.09 20.34
N LEU A 30 -18.65 -10.16 20.93
CA LEU A 30 -18.66 -8.76 20.52
C LEU A 30 -17.28 -8.12 20.70
N MET A 31 -16.60 -8.41 21.83
CA MET A 31 -15.25 -7.92 22.09
C MET A 31 -14.24 -8.47 21.08
N LEU A 32 -14.31 -9.76 20.72
CA LEU A 32 -13.46 -10.36 19.70
C LEU A 32 -13.70 -9.75 18.31
N VAL A 33 -14.97 -9.49 17.96
CA VAL A 33 -15.32 -8.79 16.72
C VAL A 33 -14.77 -7.37 16.71
N LEU A 34 -14.91 -6.62 17.81
CA LEU A 34 -14.36 -5.27 17.96
C LEU A 34 -12.83 -5.26 17.90
N LEU A 35 -12.17 -6.23 18.53
CA LEU A 35 -10.71 -6.38 18.51
C LEU A 35 -10.22 -6.70 17.09
N ALA A 36 -10.89 -7.62 16.40
CA ALA A 36 -10.61 -7.89 15.00
C ALA A 36 -10.80 -6.63 14.14
N LEU A 37 -11.92 -5.91 14.31
CA LEU A 37 -12.17 -4.66 13.59
C LEU A 37 -11.10 -3.60 13.86
N LEU A 38 -10.62 -3.48 15.10
CA LEU A 38 -9.53 -2.57 15.46
C LEU A 38 -8.23 -2.96 14.75
N LEU A 39 -7.83 -4.23 14.82
CA LEU A 39 -6.62 -4.74 14.16
C LEU A 39 -6.69 -4.63 12.62
N PHE A 40 -7.87 -4.75 12.02
CA PHE A 40 -8.05 -4.59 10.56
C PHE A 40 -8.22 -3.13 10.11
N SER A 41 -8.53 -2.21 11.03
CA SER A 41 -8.76 -0.79 10.71
C SER A 41 -7.48 0.06 10.72
N SER A 42 -6.41 -0.39 11.38
CA SER A 42 -5.17 0.38 11.57
C SER A 42 -4.12 0.20 10.47
N LEU A 43 -4.53 -0.07 9.22
CA LEU A 43 -3.56 -0.03 8.13
C LEU A 43 -3.11 1.41 7.92
N ASP A 44 -1.84 1.67 8.18
CA ASP A 44 -1.26 3.01 8.14
C ASP A 44 -1.52 3.66 6.78
N ARG A 45 -2.21 4.79 6.85
CA ARG A 45 -2.41 5.67 5.71
C ARG A 45 -1.17 6.53 5.58
N LEU A 46 -0.49 6.38 4.46
CA LEU A 46 0.69 7.17 4.15
C LEU A 46 0.29 8.62 3.89
N ARG A 47 1.13 9.55 4.34
CA ARG A 47 1.06 10.96 3.92
C ARG A 47 1.61 11.07 2.48
N PRO A 48 1.14 12.03 1.68
CA PRO A 48 1.81 12.35 0.41
C PRO A 48 3.30 12.62 0.66
N GLY A 49 4.17 12.03 -0.16
CA GLY A 49 5.63 12.14 -0.01
C GLY A 49 6.25 11.23 1.04
N GLN A 50 5.45 10.54 1.87
CA GLN A 50 5.99 9.64 2.88
C GLN A 50 6.70 8.44 2.21
N LEU A 51 8.00 8.36 2.46
CA LEU A 51 8.85 7.27 1.99
C LEU A 51 8.57 5.98 2.76
N VAL A 52 8.62 4.87 2.03
CA VAL A 52 8.51 3.51 2.56
C VAL A 52 9.55 2.62 1.89
N ASP A 53 10.36 1.98 2.72
CA ASP A 53 11.42 1.03 2.38
C ASP A 53 11.33 -0.27 3.21
N ASP A 54 10.23 -0.46 3.94
CA ASP A 54 9.95 -1.63 4.75
C ASP A 54 8.86 -2.54 4.17
N LEU A 55 8.90 -3.82 4.56
CA LEU A 55 7.84 -4.78 4.20
C LEU A 55 6.55 -4.46 4.96
N GLY A 56 5.40 -4.66 4.32
CA GLY A 56 4.12 -4.44 4.97
C GLY A 56 2.97 -4.15 4.02
N THR A 57 1.87 -3.69 4.59
CA THR A 57 0.71 -3.23 3.83
C THR A 57 0.42 -1.79 4.16
N TYR A 58 0.38 -0.96 3.13
CA TYR A 58 0.21 0.49 3.26
C TYR A 58 -0.99 0.95 2.48
N ARG A 59 -1.70 1.96 3.01
CA ARG A 59 -2.79 2.63 2.29
C ARG A 59 -2.29 3.93 1.69
N SER A 60 -2.72 4.18 0.46
CA SER A 60 -2.52 5.47 -0.17
C SER A 60 -3.18 6.60 0.64
N PRO A 61 -2.78 7.88 0.43
CA PRO A 61 -3.32 9.03 1.16
C PRO A 61 -4.86 9.09 1.19
N SER A 62 -5.55 8.72 0.12
CA SER A 62 -7.02 8.65 0.15
C SER A 62 -7.59 7.37 0.76
N GLY A 63 -6.79 6.31 0.89
CA GLY A 63 -7.20 4.96 1.27
C GLY A 63 -7.92 4.17 0.18
N ARG A 64 -7.93 4.65 -1.08
CA ARG A 64 -8.55 3.95 -2.23
C ARG A 64 -7.68 2.83 -2.77
N GLN A 65 -6.38 2.95 -2.57
CA GLN A 65 -5.39 1.98 -3.00
C GLN A 65 -4.66 1.43 -1.77
N LYS A 66 -4.22 0.20 -1.91
CA LYS A 66 -3.30 -0.47 -1.00
C LYS A 66 -2.09 -0.92 -1.80
N VAL A 67 -0.94 -0.85 -1.16
CA VAL A 67 0.26 -1.51 -1.63
C VAL A 67 0.66 -2.54 -0.61
N GLU A 68 0.89 -3.75 -1.07
CA GLU A 68 1.45 -4.84 -0.28
C GLU A 68 2.87 -5.09 -0.75
N ILE A 69 3.82 -4.97 0.19
CA ILE A 69 5.25 -5.17 -0.03
C ILE A 69 5.64 -6.42 0.73
N SER A 70 6.07 -7.45 0.01
CA SER A 70 6.42 -8.75 0.57
C SER A 70 7.68 -9.33 -0.07
N LYS A 71 8.18 -10.44 0.47
CA LYS A 71 9.27 -11.21 -0.12
C LYS A 71 8.74 -12.46 -0.85
N SER A 72 9.27 -12.74 -2.02
CA SER A 72 9.06 -14.01 -2.73
C SER A 72 9.82 -15.15 -2.02
N PRO A 73 9.51 -16.42 -2.34
CA PRO A 73 10.30 -17.57 -1.84
C PRO A 73 11.79 -17.49 -2.19
N GLU A 74 12.12 -16.87 -3.33
CA GLU A 74 13.49 -16.64 -3.81
C GLU A 74 14.16 -15.42 -3.14
N GLY A 75 13.43 -14.72 -2.27
CA GLY A 75 13.90 -13.56 -1.52
C GLY A 75 13.69 -12.21 -2.22
N ASN A 76 13.07 -12.17 -3.41
CA ASN A 76 12.81 -10.93 -4.15
C ASN A 76 11.77 -10.05 -3.47
N ILE A 77 11.82 -8.73 -3.67
CA ILE A 77 10.74 -7.83 -3.26
C ILE A 77 9.61 -7.90 -4.27
N ILE A 78 8.39 -8.06 -3.77
CA ILE A 78 7.16 -8.00 -4.55
C ILE A 78 6.35 -6.80 -4.04
N VAL A 79 6.10 -5.83 -4.92
CA VAL A 79 5.20 -4.70 -4.70
C VAL A 79 3.90 -4.98 -5.45
N THR A 80 2.85 -5.31 -4.72
CA THR A 80 1.52 -5.60 -5.26
C THR A 80 0.59 -4.41 -5.01
N GLN A 81 0.03 -3.86 -6.09
CA GLN A 81 -0.95 -2.79 -6.00
C GLN A 81 -2.36 -3.34 -6.05
N LEU A 82 -3.14 -2.96 -5.06
CA LEU A 82 -4.52 -3.38 -4.87
C LEU A 82 -5.42 -2.15 -4.88
N ARG A 83 -6.47 -2.17 -5.69
CA ARG A 83 -7.47 -1.10 -5.76
C ARG A 83 -8.79 -1.57 -5.18
N ARG A 84 -9.44 -0.71 -4.39
CA ARG A 84 -10.76 -1.03 -3.83
C ARG A 84 -11.77 -1.35 -4.95
N SER A 85 -12.39 -2.52 -4.90
CA SER A 85 -13.38 -2.94 -5.88
C SER A 85 -14.65 -2.11 -5.74
N ARG A 86 -15.19 -1.65 -6.87
CA ARG A 86 -16.49 -0.96 -6.92
C ARG A 86 -17.67 -1.92 -7.06
N GLN A 87 -17.45 -3.10 -7.61
CA GLN A 87 -18.52 -4.04 -7.96
C GLN A 87 -18.93 -4.95 -6.80
N SER A 88 -18.01 -5.26 -5.88
CA SER A 88 -18.30 -6.19 -4.77
C SER A 88 -17.49 -5.85 -3.51
N PRO A 89 -17.76 -4.71 -2.85
CA PRO A 89 -16.98 -4.27 -1.70
C PRO A 89 -17.05 -5.23 -0.49
N LEU A 90 -18.07 -6.09 -0.41
CA LEU A 90 -18.24 -7.07 0.67
C LEU A 90 -17.49 -8.39 0.44
N LEU A 91 -17.32 -8.82 -0.81
CA LEU A 91 -16.74 -10.15 -1.14
C LEU A 91 -15.30 -10.08 -1.63
N LYS A 92 -14.98 -9.06 -2.44
CA LYS A 92 -13.63 -8.80 -2.93
C LYS A 92 -13.35 -7.32 -2.76
N PRO A 93 -13.04 -6.87 -1.53
CA PRO A 93 -12.91 -5.44 -1.24
C PRO A 93 -11.80 -4.80 -2.07
N TYR A 94 -10.83 -5.58 -2.57
CA TYR A 94 -9.74 -5.11 -3.42
C TYR A 94 -9.51 -6.05 -4.61
N SER A 95 -9.04 -5.48 -5.72
CA SER A 95 -8.57 -6.19 -6.92
C SER A 95 -7.14 -5.78 -7.24
N GLN A 96 -6.28 -6.72 -7.60
CA GLN A 96 -4.92 -6.43 -8.05
C GLN A 96 -4.95 -5.65 -9.37
N VAL A 97 -4.21 -4.55 -9.42
CA VAL A 97 -4.10 -3.66 -10.59
C VAL A 97 -2.68 -3.53 -11.12
N GLY A 98 -1.68 -3.91 -10.32
CA GLY A 98 -0.27 -3.90 -10.71
C GLY A 98 0.54 -4.83 -9.81
N ARG A 99 1.63 -5.37 -10.33
CA ARG A 99 2.61 -6.17 -9.59
C ARG A 99 4.00 -5.93 -10.18
N THR A 100 4.91 -5.48 -9.34
CA THR A 100 6.31 -5.30 -9.68
C THR A 100 7.14 -6.19 -8.78
N GLU A 101 8.06 -6.94 -9.38
CA GLU A 101 8.99 -7.81 -8.65
C GLU A 101 10.42 -7.42 -9.05
N PHE A 102 11.32 -7.38 -8.07
CA PHE A 102 12.73 -7.05 -8.24
C PHE A 102 13.57 -7.64 -7.11
N GLU A 103 14.87 -7.68 -7.31
CA GLU A 103 15.83 -8.28 -6.39
C GLU A 103 15.96 -7.47 -5.10
N ALA A 104 15.93 -8.13 -3.93
CA ALA A 104 15.87 -7.47 -2.63
C ALA A 104 17.18 -6.85 -2.16
N GLU A 105 18.28 -7.20 -2.81
CA GLU A 105 19.61 -6.64 -2.57
C GLU A 105 19.72 -5.20 -3.09
N ARG A 106 18.87 -4.81 -4.05
CA ARG A 106 18.85 -3.47 -4.61
C ARG A 106 18.26 -2.51 -3.59
N ASP A 107 18.78 -1.29 -3.53
CA ASP A 107 18.07 -0.21 -2.83
C ASP A 107 16.71 0.01 -3.47
N TRP A 108 15.70 0.25 -2.65
CA TRP A 108 14.36 0.56 -3.13
C TRP A 108 13.63 1.39 -2.09
N PHE A 109 12.69 2.20 -2.57
CA PHE A 109 11.72 2.88 -1.74
C PHE A 109 10.55 3.31 -2.60
N LEU A 110 9.41 3.54 -1.97
CA LEU A 110 8.22 4.03 -2.64
C LEU A 110 7.60 5.21 -1.90
N SER A 111 6.77 5.95 -2.61
CA SER A 111 5.93 7.01 -2.04
C SER A 111 4.66 7.15 -2.85
N PHE A 112 3.58 7.59 -2.20
CA PHE A 112 2.42 8.13 -2.90
C PHE A 112 2.53 9.65 -3.02
N ASP A 113 1.95 10.23 -4.07
CA ASP A 113 1.68 11.66 -4.11
C ASP A 113 0.26 12.00 -3.63
N GLU A 114 -0.10 13.28 -3.66
CA GLU A 114 -1.40 13.80 -3.20
C GLU A 114 -2.61 13.29 -4.02
N TYR A 115 -2.37 12.66 -5.18
CA TYR A 115 -3.40 12.08 -6.05
C TYR A 115 -3.35 10.55 -6.08
N ASP A 116 -2.69 9.93 -5.09
CA ASP A 116 -2.45 8.48 -5.00
C ASP A 116 -1.75 7.89 -6.24
N ARG A 117 -0.89 8.63 -6.94
CA ARG A 117 0.06 7.98 -7.87
C ARG A 117 1.19 7.36 -7.06
N LEU A 118 1.53 6.12 -7.37
CA LEU A 118 2.60 5.39 -6.72
C LEU A 118 3.91 5.62 -7.48
N TRP A 119 4.90 6.14 -6.77
CA TRP A 119 6.27 6.29 -7.22
C TRP A 119 7.11 5.19 -6.57
N LEU A 120 7.90 4.48 -7.36
CA LEU A 120 8.76 3.38 -6.90
C LEU A 120 10.16 3.55 -7.50
N PHE A 121 11.15 3.74 -6.64
CA PHE A 121 12.55 3.72 -7.01
C PHE A 121 13.08 2.29 -6.86
N ILE A 122 13.88 1.87 -7.84
CA ILE A 122 14.62 0.61 -7.80
C ILE A 122 16.06 0.94 -8.21
N GLY A 123 16.99 0.76 -7.28
CA GLY A 123 18.41 1.08 -7.40
C GLY A 123 19.15 0.17 -8.36
N GLU A 124 20.46 0.38 -8.50
CA GLU A 124 21.29 -0.37 -9.43
C GLU A 124 21.46 -1.81 -8.94
N TRP A 125 21.62 -2.76 -9.85
CA TRP A 125 22.13 -4.08 -9.48
C TRP A 125 23.66 -4.03 -9.47
N ASP A 126 24.26 -4.32 -8.32
CA ASP A 126 25.71 -4.49 -8.23
C ASP A 126 26.14 -5.83 -8.84
N ARG A 127 27.08 -5.76 -9.80
CA ARG A 127 27.60 -6.93 -10.49
C ARG A 127 28.35 -7.87 -9.54
N ASP A 128 28.88 -7.37 -8.43
CA ASP A 128 29.61 -8.15 -7.44
C ASP A 128 28.68 -9.07 -6.62
N TRP A 129 27.37 -8.82 -6.65
CA TRP A 129 26.35 -9.73 -6.08
C TRP A 129 26.11 -10.98 -6.93
N GLY A 130 26.80 -11.10 -8.07
CA GLY A 130 26.86 -12.30 -8.89
C GLY A 130 25.97 -12.24 -10.12
N ARG A 131 25.65 -13.43 -10.64
CA ARG A 131 24.88 -13.55 -11.90
C ARG A 131 23.44 -13.11 -11.68
N LEU A 132 22.95 -12.29 -12.62
CA LEU A 132 21.56 -11.82 -12.64
C LEU A 132 20.60 -13.00 -12.58
N ARG A 133 19.68 -13.00 -11.60
CA ARG A 133 18.65 -14.03 -11.47
C ARG A 133 17.57 -13.79 -12.51
N ARG A 134 16.97 -14.87 -13.02
CA ARG A 134 15.85 -14.75 -13.97
C ARG A 134 14.60 -14.36 -13.20
N MET A 135 14.02 -13.20 -13.51
CA MET A 135 12.76 -12.79 -12.91
C MET A 135 11.60 -13.71 -13.36
N PRO A 136 10.60 -13.95 -12.48
CA PRO A 136 9.38 -14.68 -12.86
C PRO A 136 8.60 -14.03 -14.02
N SER A 137 8.80 -12.73 -14.26
CA SER A 137 8.21 -12.00 -15.38
C SER A 137 8.84 -12.29 -16.75
N GLY A 138 9.87 -13.15 -16.82
CA GLY A 138 10.46 -13.64 -18.07
C GLY A 138 11.43 -12.68 -18.77
N GLY A 139 11.58 -11.45 -18.30
CA GLY A 139 12.56 -10.48 -18.81
C GLY A 139 13.92 -10.56 -18.11
N THR A 140 14.99 -10.20 -18.83
CA THR A 140 16.26 -9.73 -18.26
C THR A 140 16.18 -8.21 -18.16
N ARG A 141 16.04 -7.66 -16.94
CA ARG A 141 15.91 -6.21 -16.76
C ARG A 141 17.27 -5.55 -16.52
N PRO A 142 17.46 -4.30 -16.98
CA PRO A 142 18.75 -3.64 -16.96
C PRO A 142 19.27 -3.43 -15.54
N TYR A 143 20.59 -3.53 -15.42
CA TYR A 143 21.37 -3.22 -14.21
C TYR A 143 21.08 -1.81 -13.70
N ALA A 144 20.66 -0.89 -14.57
CA ALA A 144 20.39 0.49 -14.27
C ALA A 144 19.28 0.73 -13.23
N GLN A 145 19.46 1.83 -12.53
CA GLN A 145 18.48 2.48 -11.66
C GLN A 145 17.25 2.90 -12.47
N ARG A 146 16.08 2.84 -11.85
CA ARG A 146 14.83 3.28 -12.49
C ARG A 146 13.84 3.83 -11.49
N VAL A 147 13.00 4.75 -11.98
CA VAL A 147 11.79 5.20 -11.28
C VAL A 147 10.58 4.75 -12.07
N LEU A 148 9.67 4.07 -11.40
CA LEU A 148 8.38 3.66 -11.91
C LEU A 148 7.29 4.58 -11.35
N LEU A 149 6.39 5.03 -12.22
CA LEU A 149 5.19 5.75 -11.87
C LEU A 149 3.97 4.92 -12.26
N GLU A 150 3.08 4.69 -11.30
CA GLU A 150 1.87 3.91 -11.46
C GLU A 150 0.67 4.78 -11.07
N GLY A 151 -0.28 4.96 -11.98
CA GLY A 151 -1.39 5.88 -11.77
C GLY A 151 -1.80 6.58 -13.05
N PHE A 152 -2.09 7.89 -12.96
CA PHE A 152 -2.29 8.71 -14.15
C PHE A 152 -0.98 9.35 -14.59
N ILE A 153 -0.78 9.43 -15.89
CA ILE A 153 0.43 9.90 -16.54
C ILE A 153 0.04 11.02 -17.50
N PHE A 154 0.83 12.09 -17.51
CA PHE A 154 0.64 13.21 -18.41
C PHE A 154 1.44 12.97 -19.68
N THR A 155 0.81 13.17 -20.82
CA THR A 155 1.46 13.07 -22.12
C THR A 155 1.05 14.26 -22.97
N ARG A 156 1.76 14.50 -24.07
CA ARG A 156 1.37 15.53 -25.06
C ARG A 156 -0.04 15.33 -25.60
N ASN A 157 -0.53 14.07 -25.61
CA ASN A 157 -1.84 13.70 -26.14
C ASN A 157 -2.95 13.65 -25.08
N GLY A 158 -2.64 14.01 -23.82
CA GLY A 158 -3.60 14.03 -22.71
C GLY A 158 -3.19 13.15 -21.53
N VAL A 159 -4.19 12.75 -20.74
CA VAL A 159 -4.01 11.96 -19.50
C VAL A 159 -4.39 10.51 -19.72
N PHE A 160 -3.45 9.61 -19.43
CA PHE A 160 -3.66 8.16 -19.48
C PHE A 160 -3.52 7.56 -18.08
N ARG A 161 -4.13 6.38 -17.83
CA ARG A 161 -3.90 5.60 -16.60
C ARG A 161 -3.13 4.34 -16.92
N GLY A 162 -1.97 4.16 -16.30
CA GLY A 162 -1.16 2.94 -16.38
C GLY A 162 0.18 3.12 -15.68
N SER A 163 1.20 2.47 -16.22
CA SER A 163 2.56 2.43 -15.68
C SER A 163 3.53 3.16 -16.61
N SER A 164 4.48 3.90 -16.07
CA SER A 164 5.55 4.58 -16.82
C SER A 164 6.90 4.35 -16.15
N VAL A 165 7.93 4.08 -16.95
CA VAL A 165 9.32 4.15 -16.48
C VAL A 165 9.76 5.59 -16.62
N VAL A 166 9.62 6.37 -15.55
CA VAL A 166 9.85 7.82 -15.53
C VAL A 166 11.28 8.16 -15.94
N SER A 167 12.25 7.36 -15.50
CA SER A 167 13.64 7.53 -15.89
C SER A 167 13.87 7.35 -17.39
N GLU A 168 13.02 6.64 -18.13
CA GLU A 168 13.18 6.48 -19.58
C GLU A 168 12.32 7.49 -20.36
N MET A 169 11.13 7.82 -19.85
CA MET A 169 10.14 8.65 -20.52
C MET A 169 10.23 10.15 -20.16
N GLY A 170 10.98 10.50 -19.11
CA GLY A 170 11.15 11.88 -18.64
C GLY A 170 9.93 12.50 -17.95
N ASN A 171 8.88 11.71 -17.65
CA ASN A 171 7.65 12.22 -17.04
C ASN A 171 7.78 12.35 -15.50
N TRP A 172 8.57 13.33 -15.06
CA TRP A 172 8.86 13.61 -13.65
C TRP A 172 7.81 14.51 -12.98
N GLU A 173 6.75 14.90 -13.68
CA GLU A 173 5.76 15.87 -13.22
C GLU A 173 4.96 15.38 -12.01
N GLY A 174 5.04 16.16 -10.94
CA GLY A 174 4.42 15.93 -9.64
C GLY A 174 5.07 14.80 -8.85
N VAL A 175 6.34 14.50 -9.09
CA VAL A 175 7.12 13.66 -8.18
C VAL A 175 7.12 14.28 -6.77
N PRO A 176 6.86 13.52 -5.69
CA PRO A 176 6.96 14.05 -4.34
C PRO A 176 8.38 14.54 -4.05
N GLN A 177 8.50 15.67 -3.36
CA GLN A 177 9.79 16.30 -3.08
C GLN A 177 10.71 15.36 -2.29
N GLU A 178 10.19 14.74 -1.24
CA GLU A 178 10.92 13.82 -0.36
C GLU A 178 11.41 12.58 -1.12
N PHE A 179 10.57 12.05 -2.02
CA PHE A 179 10.95 10.95 -2.91
C PHE A 179 12.09 11.38 -3.85
N PHE A 180 11.98 12.56 -4.43
CA PHE A 180 12.96 13.10 -5.37
C PHE A 180 14.30 13.45 -4.72
N GLU A 181 14.29 13.91 -3.47
CA GLU A 181 15.49 14.18 -2.67
C GLU A 181 16.19 12.90 -2.22
N ARG A 182 15.45 11.81 -2.01
CA ARG A 182 16.02 10.52 -1.61
C ARG A 182 16.72 9.77 -2.76
N LEU A 183 16.43 10.14 -4.01
CA LEU A 183 17.09 9.55 -5.17
C LEU A 183 18.61 9.73 -5.05
N PRO A 184 19.40 8.67 -5.33
CA PRO A 184 20.86 8.77 -5.34
C PRO A 184 21.33 9.71 -6.47
N GLU A 185 22.64 10.00 -6.49
CA GLU A 185 23.23 11.04 -7.33
C GLU A 185 22.67 11.05 -8.77
N LYS A 186 22.00 12.16 -9.08
CA LYS A 186 21.21 12.36 -10.30
C LYS A 186 22.09 12.56 -11.54
N SER A 187 23.37 12.86 -11.31
CA SER A 187 24.42 13.11 -12.31
C SER A 187 25.20 11.87 -12.72
N ASP A 188 25.07 10.75 -12.00
CA ASP A 188 25.93 9.59 -12.18
C ASP A 188 25.38 8.55 -13.17
N ALA A 189 26.32 7.83 -13.81
CA ALA A 189 26.12 6.90 -14.94
C ALA A 189 25.26 5.65 -14.65
N GLY A 190 24.57 5.58 -13.51
CA GLY A 190 23.75 4.44 -13.09
C GLY A 190 22.31 4.46 -13.62
N TRP A 191 21.88 5.55 -14.25
CA TRP A 191 20.55 5.66 -14.86
C TRP A 191 20.52 5.06 -16.28
N ALA A 192 19.34 4.67 -16.76
CA ALA A 192 19.18 4.19 -18.12
C ALA A 192 19.69 5.23 -19.15
N PRO A 193 20.20 4.83 -20.33
CA PRO A 193 20.93 5.71 -21.26
C PRO A 193 20.19 6.96 -21.77
N SER A 194 18.87 7.03 -21.56
CA SER A 194 18.00 8.14 -21.96
C SER A 194 17.51 9.00 -20.79
N ALA A 195 17.98 8.73 -19.56
CA ALA A 195 17.47 9.31 -18.35
C ALA A 195 18.10 10.67 -18.07
N VAL A 196 17.39 11.74 -18.45
CA VAL A 196 17.62 13.06 -17.84
C VAL A 196 16.74 13.12 -16.61
N VAL A 197 17.34 12.87 -15.43
CA VAL A 197 16.72 13.24 -14.16
C VAL A 197 16.82 14.77 -14.07
N PRO A 198 15.72 15.50 -13.86
CA PRO A 198 15.80 16.94 -13.71
C PRO A 198 16.63 17.32 -12.48
N GLU A 199 17.10 18.56 -12.41
CA GLU A 199 17.83 19.05 -11.24
C GLU A 199 16.91 19.22 -10.02
N THR A 200 15.65 19.57 -10.27
CA THR A 200 14.62 19.83 -9.25
C THR A 200 13.36 19.02 -9.52
N ALA A 201 12.58 18.73 -8.48
CA ALA A 201 11.28 18.08 -8.64
C ALA A 201 10.37 18.98 -9.49
N SER A 202 9.86 18.44 -10.60
CA SER A 202 8.94 19.17 -11.46
C SER A 202 7.56 19.19 -10.82
N PRO A 203 7.02 20.35 -10.37
CA PRO A 203 5.66 20.41 -9.86
C PRO A 203 4.66 20.16 -10.99
N LEU A 204 3.42 19.82 -10.62
CA LEU A 204 2.34 19.78 -11.60
C LEU A 204 1.98 21.20 -12.04
N THR A 205 1.66 21.37 -13.32
CA THR A 205 1.10 22.63 -13.82
C THR A 205 -0.36 22.80 -13.34
N PRO A 206 -0.91 24.03 -13.36
CA PRO A 206 -2.32 24.25 -13.02
C PRO A 206 -3.30 23.40 -13.84
N ASP A 207 -3.01 23.17 -15.12
CA ASP A 207 -3.82 22.28 -15.97
C ASP A 207 -3.74 20.82 -15.54
N GLN A 208 -2.55 20.36 -15.18
CA GLN A 208 -2.36 19.02 -14.65
C GLN A 208 -3.03 18.84 -13.28
N HIS A 209 -3.03 19.85 -12.42
CA HIS A 209 -3.82 19.86 -11.19
C HIS A 209 -5.32 19.73 -11.46
N ARG A 210 -5.86 20.53 -12.40
CA ARG A 210 -7.28 20.44 -12.80
C ARG A 210 -7.62 19.06 -13.39
N ALA A 211 -6.77 18.55 -14.27
CA ALA A 211 -6.95 17.23 -14.87
C ALA A 211 -6.91 16.14 -13.80
N SER A 212 -5.90 16.17 -12.91
CA SER A 212 -5.80 15.27 -11.75
C SER A 212 -7.08 15.32 -10.95
N ALA A 213 -7.52 16.50 -10.51
CA ALA A 213 -8.76 16.66 -9.74
C ALA A 213 -9.99 16.06 -10.45
N LYS A 214 -10.09 16.18 -11.78
CA LYS A 214 -11.17 15.58 -12.58
C LYS A 214 -11.16 14.05 -12.55
N TYR A 215 -9.99 13.43 -12.72
CA TYR A 215 -9.82 11.97 -12.67
C TYR A 215 -9.79 11.42 -11.23
N TRP A 216 -9.46 12.29 -10.28
CA TRP A 216 -9.24 12.01 -8.88
C TRP A 216 -10.47 12.21 -8.01
N LYS A 217 -11.48 12.96 -8.49
CA LYS A 217 -12.63 13.41 -7.68
C LYS A 217 -13.03 12.39 -6.62
N PRO A 218 -13.10 12.79 -5.35
CA PRO A 218 -13.64 11.95 -4.31
C PRO A 218 -15.12 11.72 -4.59
N ARG A 219 -15.44 10.73 -5.43
CA ARG A 219 -16.77 10.11 -5.44
C ARG A 219 -16.96 9.26 -4.19
#